data_AF-A0A6A8GCC7-F1
#
_entry.id   AF-A0A6A8GCC7-F1
#
_cell.length_a   1.000
_cell.length_b   1.000
_cell.length_c   1.000
_cell.angle_alpha   90.00
_cell.angle_beta   90.00
_cell.angle_gamma   90.00
#
_symmetry.space_group_name_H-M   'P 1'
#
loop_
_entity.id
_entity.type
_entity.pdbx_description
1 polymer ?
#
loop_
_entity_poly.entity_id
_entity_poly.type
_entity_poly.pdbx_seq_one_letter_code
_entity_poly.pdbx_strand_id
1 'polypeptide(L)'
;MSSDRTGHDSEDEGSGGDLALAHSLWVRWRGARPDQARNHTDDTPLPLVDVHIHRFCDIAPGADSKPDIDDVELRYVDGAVRTILRYTPTVIFFLVIGLMTYAELSPDVEGISVLLPSVSLWVVPALLGGSVIWGIIVLLVDRVGLIDRRELLKVILVWGLVFGLLTGSLFATYLVLTAPDPTLLGPNIIYTSGYLLMLLVGGLLVYDGALRTETLLDKLPEGNNSIVEDSAAYEEWITELKTKLTDTIGGFSTSHVFALLFVSQFAAIWVVQSGPQNLDSNVVLGVNLFANFILVIVAFKFLVLVKYIHLLMTDQYTPDGGNPKRIIRYEPFHYDRRGGFRDFGRFATRVNVLLLVAGLYTVFRLYVQGLRVLPAAGITGFETPFHLFLWIGNFVVPIIAYAIAAGAWVYYSFWAMHRKMVMDKRIHCKDDQGIRGGTEALPTVGDSIDDFDGGLDWYYLDIAPEWPINSRYIASLVSANAIPLLLPLFKFLG
;
A
#
# COMPACT_ATOMS: atom_id res chain seq x y z
N MET A 1 46.74 47.07 -50.04
CA MET A 1 45.32 47.30 -49.70
C MET A 1 44.99 46.42 -48.50
N SER A 2 44.87 46.89 -47.25
CA SER A 2 44.70 48.25 -46.71
C SER A 2 43.40 48.93 -47.18
N SER A 3 42.50 49.40 -46.31
CA SER A 3 42.37 49.25 -44.82
C SER A 3 40.89 49.58 -44.42
N ASP A 4 40.41 49.55 -43.17
CA ASP A 4 40.99 49.39 -41.81
C ASP A 4 40.36 48.18 -41.06
N ARG A 5 40.00 48.01 -39.76
CA ARG A 5 39.66 48.78 -38.52
C ARG A 5 38.38 49.63 -38.60
N THR A 6 37.65 49.89 -37.49
CA THR A 6 37.85 49.63 -36.03
C THR A 6 36.71 48.74 -35.45
N GLY A 7 36.65 48.29 -34.19
CA GLY A 7 37.58 48.39 -33.04
C GLY A 7 37.08 49.26 -31.88
N HIS A 8 36.42 48.68 -30.87
CA HIS A 8 36.59 49.04 -29.44
C HIS A 8 35.91 48.01 -28.49
N ASP A 9 36.08 48.23 -27.20
CA ASP A 9 35.79 47.33 -26.07
C ASP A 9 34.80 48.01 -25.11
N SER A 10 34.02 47.21 -24.39
CA SER A 10 33.45 47.62 -23.09
C SER A 10 33.04 46.39 -22.28
N GLU A 11 33.52 46.31 -21.05
CA GLU A 11 33.04 45.36 -20.03
C GLU A 11 31.63 45.75 -19.57
N ASP A 12 30.82 44.79 -19.12
CA ASP A 12 29.85 45.02 -18.04
C ASP A 12 29.52 43.70 -17.32
N GLU A 13 29.50 43.71 -15.98
CA GLU A 13 29.24 42.51 -15.17
C GLU A 13 27.73 42.29 -14.96
N GLY A 14 27.19 41.17 -15.46
CA GLY A 14 25.76 40.88 -15.46
C GLY A 14 25.37 39.63 -14.68
N SER A 15 25.26 39.74 -13.35
CA SER A 15 24.80 38.63 -12.49
C SER A 15 23.38 38.16 -12.83
N GLY A 16 23.22 36.89 -13.23
CA GLY A 16 21.92 36.25 -13.46
C GLY A 16 22.00 34.94 -14.26
N GLY A 17 21.97 33.79 -13.59
CA GLY A 17 22.06 32.48 -14.28
C GLY A 17 21.68 31.24 -13.47
N ASP A 18 21.91 31.21 -12.15
CA ASP A 18 21.71 30.03 -11.27
C ASP A 18 20.23 29.71 -10.94
N LEU A 19 19.34 29.82 -11.93
CA LEU A 19 17.91 29.51 -11.83
C LEU A 19 17.44 28.46 -12.87
N ALA A 20 18.32 27.99 -13.76
CA ALA A 20 18.00 26.98 -14.77
C ALA A 20 17.88 25.53 -14.22
N LEU A 21 18.34 25.26 -12.99
CA LEU A 21 18.38 23.92 -12.38
C LEU A 21 17.15 23.56 -11.52
N ALA A 22 16.13 24.44 -11.44
CA ALA A 22 14.91 24.21 -10.66
C ALA A 22 13.78 23.48 -11.44
N HIS A 23 14.11 22.76 -12.52
CA HIS A 23 13.10 22.24 -13.44
C HIS A 23 12.42 20.94 -12.96
N SER A 24 11.13 21.08 -12.60
CA SER A 24 10.11 20.02 -12.53
C SER A 24 10.33 18.82 -11.60
N LEU A 25 10.03 19.02 -10.31
CA LEU A 25 9.61 17.94 -9.39
C LEU A 25 8.23 17.32 -9.72
N TRP A 26 7.53 17.84 -10.73
CA TRP A 26 6.14 17.52 -11.06
C TRP A 26 5.96 17.17 -12.55
N VAL A 27 6.79 16.25 -13.08
CA VAL A 27 6.63 15.75 -14.46
C VAL A 27 5.36 14.89 -14.55
N ARG A 28 4.30 15.51 -15.07
CA ARG A 28 3.04 14.86 -15.42
C ARG A 28 3.29 13.83 -16.54
N TRP A 29 3.45 12.56 -16.15
CA TRP A 29 3.49 11.40 -17.04
C TRP A 29 2.30 11.42 -18.01
N ARG A 30 2.51 11.97 -19.20
CA ARG A 30 1.84 11.53 -20.44
C ARG A 30 2.58 10.29 -20.92
N GLY A 31 1.90 9.39 -21.63
CA GLY A 31 2.49 8.13 -22.09
C GLY A 31 3.86 8.35 -22.75
N ALA A 32 4.89 7.70 -22.21
CA ALA A 32 6.24 7.80 -22.74
C ALA A 32 6.27 7.26 -24.17
N ARG A 33 6.78 8.06 -25.11
CA ARG A 33 7.07 7.55 -26.45
C ARG A 33 8.23 6.54 -26.35
N PRO A 34 8.22 5.43 -27.10
CA PRO A 34 9.24 4.37 -26.99
C PRO A 34 10.66 4.91 -27.19
N ASP A 35 10.81 5.94 -28.04
CA ASP A 35 12.04 6.68 -28.32
C ASP A 35 12.70 7.37 -27.11
N GLN A 36 11.97 7.66 -26.01
CA GLN A 36 12.57 8.25 -24.80
C GLN A 36 13.08 7.24 -23.76
N ALA A 37 12.80 5.93 -23.93
CA ALA A 37 13.16 4.92 -22.92
C ALA A 37 14.67 4.61 -22.83
N ARG A 38 15.50 5.07 -23.79
CA ARG A 38 16.91 4.64 -23.92
C ARG A 38 17.89 5.21 -22.89
N ASN A 39 17.60 6.34 -22.24
CA ASN A 39 18.61 7.08 -21.44
C ASN A 39 18.38 7.10 -19.92
N HIS A 40 17.30 6.52 -19.39
CA HIS A 40 17.16 6.37 -17.93
C HIS A 40 17.83 5.08 -17.45
N THR A 41 19.01 5.23 -16.85
CA THR A 41 19.65 4.19 -16.04
C THR A 41 18.90 4.03 -14.71
N ASP A 42 17.82 3.24 -14.74
CA ASP A 42 16.92 2.92 -13.62
C ASP A 42 17.56 2.00 -12.54
N ASP A 43 18.86 2.21 -12.26
CA ASP A 43 19.58 1.72 -11.07
C ASP A 43 19.28 2.57 -9.83
N THR A 44 18.53 3.67 -9.99
CA THR A 44 17.91 4.39 -8.87
C THR A 44 17.07 3.44 -8.04
N PRO A 45 17.14 3.50 -6.68
CA PRO A 45 16.32 2.65 -5.83
C PRO A 45 14.84 2.90 -6.11
N LEU A 46 14.00 1.86 -6.08
CA LEU A 46 12.54 2.03 -6.00
C LEU A 46 12.23 2.82 -4.72
N PRO A 47 11.92 4.12 -4.78
CA PRO A 47 11.87 4.95 -3.59
C PRO A 47 10.45 4.98 -3.04
N LEU A 48 10.30 5.29 -1.75
CA LEU A 48 8.97 5.64 -1.18
C LEU A 48 8.31 6.83 -1.93
N VAL A 49 9.09 7.62 -2.68
CA VAL A 49 8.66 8.73 -3.53
C VAL A 49 7.65 8.31 -4.61
N ASP A 50 7.73 7.07 -5.14
CA ASP A 50 6.78 6.56 -6.15
C ASP A 50 5.36 6.31 -5.58
N VAL A 51 5.24 6.28 -4.24
CA VAL A 51 3.98 6.17 -3.51
C VAL A 51 3.35 7.56 -3.39
N HIS A 52 2.85 8.09 -4.51
CA HIS A 52 2.02 9.31 -4.50
C HIS A 52 0.64 9.03 -3.87
N ILE A 53 0.60 8.89 -2.55
CA ILE A 53 -0.57 8.54 -1.71
C ILE A 53 -1.82 9.37 -2.08
N HIS A 54 -1.65 10.63 -2.45
CA HIS A 54 -2.73 11.57 -2.78
C HIS A 54 -3.17 11.54 -4.27
N ARG A 55 -2.47 10.83 -5.17
CA ARG A 55 -2.67 11.00 -6.62
C ARG A 55 -4.02 10.44 -7.12
N PHE A 56 -4.42 9.25 -6.66
CA PHE A 56 -5.56 8.51 -7.25
C PHE A 56 -6.91 8.66 -6.54
N CYS A 57 -6.96 9.04 -5.26
CA CYS A 57 -8.24 9.32 -4.60
C CYS A 57 -8.88 10.63 -5.08
N ASP A 58 -10.15 10.86 -4.78
CA ASP A 58 -10.83 12.14 -5.02
C ASP A 58 -11.40 12.72 -3.72
N ILE A 59 -11.72 14.02 -3.74
CA ILE A 59 -12.29 14.73 -2.58
C ILE A 59 -13.80 14.94 -2.73
N ALA A 60 -14.25 15.25 -3.95
CA ALA A 60 -15.64 15.59 -4.27
C ALA A 60 -16.09 14.93 -5.59
N PRO A 61 -17.35 14.47 -5.69
CA PRO A 61 -17.92 13.98 -6.94
C PRO A 61 -18.14 15.12 -7.93
N GLY A 62 -17.77 14.92 -9.19
CA GLY A 62 -17.88 15.94 -10.26
C GLY A 62 -16.54 16.51 -10.76
N ALA A 63 -15.42 15.86 -10.47
CA ALA A 63 -14.17 16.11 -11.18
C ALA A 63 -14.04 15.19 -12.40
N ASP A 64 -13.57 15.72 -13.53
CA ASP A 64 -13.16 14.94 -14.71
C ASP A 64 -11.84 14.17 -14.49
N SER A 65 -11.58 13.73 -13.26
CA SER A 65 -10.71 12.60 -12.95
C SER A 65 -11.42 11.29 -13.30
N LYS A 66 -11.81 11.13 -14.58
CA LYS A 66 -11.70 9.82 -15.20
C LYS A 66 -10.21 9.53 -15.34
N PRO A 67 -9.63 8.55 -14.64
CA PRO A 67 -8.41 7.96 -15.15
C PRO A 67 -8.72 7.23 -16.47
N ASP A 68 -7.74 7.08 -17.37
CA ASP A 68 -7.79 6.18 -18.55
C ASP A 68 -7.74 4.68 -18.13
N ILE A 69 -8.52 4.36 -17.09
CA ILE A 69 -8.53 3.12 -16.31
C ILE A 69 -10.00 2.72 -16.00
N ASP A 70 -10.99 3.61 -16.18
CA ASP A 70 -12.41 3.23 -16.03
C ASP A 70 -12.89 2.22 -17.09
N ASP A 71 -12.17 2.11 -18.22
CA ASP A 71 -12.40 1.14 -19.30
C ASP A 71 -11.72 -0.22 -19.06
N VAL A 72 -10.98 -0.40 -17.95
CA VAL A 72 -10.38 -1.70 -17.56
C VAL A 72 -11.45 -2.74 -17.25
N GLU A 73 -11.30 -3.93 -17.82
CA GLU A 73 -12.32 -4.98 -17.82
C GLU A 73 -12.28 -5.83 -16.54
N LEU A 74 -11.10 -6.02 -15.95
CA LEU A 74 -10.95 -6.68 -14.65
C LEU A 74 -11.18 -5.70 -13.49
N ARG A 75 -12.23 -5.93 -12.70
CA ARG A 75 -12.50 -5.14 -11.48
C ARG A 75 -12.28 -5.97 -10.22
N TYR A 76 -11.33 -5.51 -9.41
CA TYR A 76 -10.97 -6.09 -8.13
C TYR A 76 -12.03 -5.77 -7.08
N VAL A 77 -12.40 -4.50 -6.93
CA VAL A 77 -13.44 -4.05 -5.98
C VAL A 77 -14.43 -3.12 -6.67
N ASP A 78 -15.72 -3.29 -6.37
CA ASP A 78 -16.85 -2.65 -7.07
C ASP A 78 -17.84 -1.93 -6.15
N GLY A 79 -18.78 -1.21 -6.77
CA GLY A 79 -19.93 -0.61 -6.10
C GLY A 79 -19.57 0.34 -4.96
N ALA A 80 -20.35 0.30 -3.88
CA ALA A 80 -20.15 1.15 -2.72
C ALA A 80 -18.74 1.02 -2.10
N VAL A 81 -18.15 -0.18 -2.13
CA VAL A 81 -16.81 -0.42 -1.57
C VAL A 81 -15.72 0.29 -2.41
N ARG A 82 -15.82 0.26 -3.75
CA ARG A 82 -14.93 1.01 -4.65
C ARG A 82 -15.04 2.51 -4.41
N THR A 83 -16.26 3.01 -4.22
CA THR A 83 -16.52 4.43 -3.91
C THR A 83 -15.95 4.84 -2.56
N ILE A 84 -16.16 4.06 -1.49
CA ILE A 84 -15.61 4.35 -0.15
C ILE A 84 -14.07 4.43 -0.21
N LEU A 85 -13.43 3.50 -0.93
CA LEU A 85 -11.97 3.50 -1.12
C LEU A 85 -11.48 4.72 -1.93
N ARG A 86 -12.15 5.04 -3.05
CA ARG A 86 -11.85 6.23 -3.89
C ARG A 86 -11.90 7.53 -3.09
N TYR A 87 -12.83 7.65 -2.16
CA TYR A 87 -13.04 8.82 -1.30
C TYR A 87 -12.50 8.64 0.13
N THR A 88 -11.55 7.72 0.37
CA THR A 88 -11.00 7.44 1.73
C THR A 88 -10.64 8.71 2.52
N PRO A 89 -9.94 9.72 1.98
CA PRO A 89 -9.62 10.94 2.73
C PRO A 89 -10.87 11.70 3.19
N THR A 90 -11.88 11.84 2.32
CA THR A 90 -13.14 12.51 2.65
C THR A 90 -13.96 11.71 3.68
N VAL A 91 -14.00 10.38 3.55
CA VAL A 91 -14.67 9.50 4.52
C VAL A 91 -14.01 9.61 5.89
N ILE A 92 -12.68 9.52 5.97
CA ILE A 92 -11.94 9.66 7.23
C ILE A 92 -12.07 11.08 7.81
N PHE A 93 -12.08 12.14 6.98
CA PHE A 93 -12.32 13.51 7.44
C PHE A 93 -13.65 13.66 8.17
N PHE A 94 -14.75 13.15 7.58
CA PHE A 94 -16.06 13.20 8.22
C PHE A 94 -16.16 12.26 9.43
N LEU A 95 -15.49 11.11 9.42
CA LEU A 95 -15.41 10.24 10.61
C LEU A 95 -14.63 10.90 11.76
N VAL A 96 -13.50 11.57 11.49
CA VAL A 96 -12.74 12.32 12.49
C VAL A 96 -13.62 13.44 13.07
N ILE A 97 -14.22 14.29 12.24
CA ILE A 97 -15.07 15.39 12.72
C ILE A 97 -16.27 14.85 13.49
N GLY A 98 -16.97 13.83 12.99
CA GLY A 98 -18.13 13.24 13.66
C GLY A 98 -17.78 12.61 15.02
N LEU A 99 -16.70 11.84 15.09
CA LEU A 99 -16.24 11.20 16.34
C LEU A 99 -15.74 12.22 17.37
N MET A 100 -15.00 13.24 16.95
CA MET A 100 -14.56 14.32 17.84
C MET A 100 -15.75 15.16 18.33
N THR A 101 -16.70 15.48 17.45
CA THR A 101 -17.91 16.22 17.83
C THR A 101 -18.79 15.42 18.80
N TYR A 102 -18.89 14.09 18.62
CA TYR A 102 -19.56 13.23 19.59
C TYR A 102 -18.82 13.17 20.93
N ALA A 103 -17.49 13.08 20.96
CA ALA A 103 -16.72 13.03 22.20
C ALA A 103 -16.65 14.37 22.97
N GLU A 104 -16.80 15.52 22.31
CA GLU A 104 -16.93 16.82 23.00
C GLU A 104 -18.38 17.12 23.47
N LEU A 105 -19.36 16.28 23.10
CA LEU A 105 -20.79 16.46 23.45
C LEU A 105 -21.38 15.30 24.28
N SER A 106 -20.73 14.14 24.32
CA SER A 106 -21.21 12.96 25.04
C SER A 106 -20.58 12.85 26.44
N PRO A 107 -21.34 12.41 27.46
CA PRO A 107 -20.75 12.01 28.74
C PRO A 107 -20.03 10.64 28.68
N ASP A 108 -20.21 9.86 27.60
CA ASP A 108 -19.72 8.48 27.50
C ASP A 108 -18.20 8.40 27.20
N VAL A 109 -17.65 9.40 26.50
CA VAL A 109 -16.28 9.41 25.97
C VAL A 109 -15.70 10.79 26.12
N GLU A 110 -14.51 10.91 26.70
CA GLU A 110 -13.80 12.17 26.82
C GLU A 110 -13.31 12.70 25.46
N GLY A 111 -13.58 13.99 25.22
CA GLY A 111 -12.99 14.76 24.12
C GLY A 111 -11.50 15.06 24.29
N ILE A 112 -10.91 15.72 23.28
CA ILE A 112 -9.52 16.18 23.34
C ILE A 112 -9.38 17.34 24.35
N SER A 113 -10.45 18.10 24.60
CA SER A 113 -10.49 19.17 25.62
C SER A 113 -9.99 18.74 27.01
N VAL A 114 -10.28 17.50 27.43
CA VAL A 114 -9.84 16.95 28.73
C VAL A 114 -8.32 16.75 28.78
N LEU A 115 -7.70 16.38 27.65
CA LEU A 115 -6.25 16.19 27.51
C LEU A 115 -5.47 17.49 27.24
N LEU A 116 -6.16 18.64 27.30
CA LEU A 116 -5.61 19.97 27.10
C LEU A 116 -5.67 20.80 28.42
N PRO A 117 -4.97 20.36 29.50
CA PRO A 117 -5.10 20.95 30.84
C PRO A 117 -4.71 22.42 30.85
N SER A 118 -5.73 23.29 30.96
CA SER A 118 -5.63 24.76 30.97
C SER A 118 -4.55 25.28 30.03
N VAL A 119 -4.70 25.00 28.73
CA VAL A 119 -3.76 25.37 27.66
C VAL A 119 -3.18 26.76 27.92
N SER A 120 -1.87 26.84 28.14
CA SER A 120 -1.17 28.07 28.53
C SER A 120 -1.64 29.24 27.64
N LEU A 121 -1.92 30.39 28.26
CA LEU A 121 -2.56 31.55 27.61
C LEU A 121 -1.80 32.04 26.35
N TRP A 122 -0.54 31.64 26.20
CA TRP A 122 0.34 31.92 25.05
C TRP A 122 0.23 30.89 23.92
N VAL A 123 -0.13 29.64 24.22
CA VAL A 123 -0.19 28.52 23.26
C VAL A 123 -1.41 28.64 22.35
N VAL A 124 -2.58 29.07 22.86
CA VAL A 124 -3.76 29.29 22.00
C VAL A 124 -3.52 30.42 20.98
N PRO A 125 -3.00 31.61 21.35
CA PRO A 125 -2.54 32.61 20.38
C PRO A 125 -1.43 32.13 19.45
N ALA A 126 -0.50 31.30 19.91
CA ALA A 126 0.57 30.75 19.05
C ALA A 126 0.02 29.78 17.99
N LEU A 127 -0.93 28.90 18.37
CA LEU A 127 -1.60 27.99 17.44
C LEU A 127 -2.50 28.75 16.45
N LEU A 128 -3.27 29.73 16.92
CA LEU A 128 -4.10 30.58 16.06
C LEU A 128 -3.23 31.43 15.10
N GLY A 129 -2.19 32.08 15.62
CA GLY A 129 -1.25 32.87 14.83
C GLY A 129 -0.50 32.02 13.79
N GLY A 130 0.01 30.85 14.18
CA GLY A 130 0.61 29.89 13.27
C GLY A 130 -0.36 29.39 12.19
N SER A 131 -1.63 29.14 12.54
CA SER A 131 -2.68 28.74 11.60
C SER A 131 -3.04 29.87 10.62
N VAL A 132 -3.07 31.13 11.08
CA VAL A 132 -3.29 32.31 10.23
C VAL A 132 -2.10 32.53 9.29
N ILE A 133 -0.86 32.38 9.77
CA ILE A 133 0.34 32.47 8.94
C ILE A 133 0.33 31.37 7.86
N TRP A 134 0.04 30.13 8.23
CA TRP A 134 -0.10 29.04 7.25
C TRP A 134 -1.25 29.26 6.27
N GLY A 135 -2.40 29.77 6.73
CA GLY A 135 -3.52 30.15 5.87
C GLY A 135 -3.13 31.23 4.86
N ILE A 136 -2.35 32.25 5.28
CA ILE A 136 -1.81 33.28 4.40
C ILE A 136 -0.82 32.68 3.39
N ILE A 137 0.07 31.79 3.81
CA ILE A 137 1.01 31.10 2.90
C ILE A 137 0.24 30.29 1.84
N VAL A 138 -0.77 29.52 2.24
CA VAL A 138 -1.62 28.74 1.33
C VAL A 138 -2.39 29.67 0.36
N LEU A 139 -2.95 30.77 0.85
CA LEU A 139 -3.63 31.77 0.00
C LEU A 139 -2.67 32.48 -0.97
N LEU A 140 -1.40 32.67 -0.61
CA LEU A 140 -0.38 33.21 -1.51
C LEU A 140 0.01 32.19 -2.59
N VAL A 141 0.17 30.91 -2.25
CA VAL A 141 0.44 29.83 -3.22
C VAL A 141 -0.71 29.68 -4.22
N ASP A 142 -1.96 29.69 -3.75
CA ASP A 142 -3.18 29.68 -4.57
C ASP A 142 -3.24 30.91 -5.49
N ARG A 143 -2.99 32.11 -4.95
CA ARG A 143 -3.06 33.38 -5.69
C ARG A 143 -1.97 33.54 -6.76
N VAL A 144 -0.79 32.97 -6.56
CA VAL A 144 0.30 32.98 -7.55
C VAL A 144 0.08 31.90 -8.63
N GLY A 145 -0.81 30.93 -8.40
CA GLY A 145 -1.08 29.84 -9.35
C GLY A 145 0.05 28.81 -9.43
N LEU A 146 0.84 28.67 -8.36
CA LEU A 146 1.97 27.73 -8.28
C LEU A 146 1.54 26.25 -8.33
N ILE A 147 0.30 25.96 -7.90
CA ILE A 147 -0.32 24.63 -7.85
C ILE A 147 -1.79 24.80 -8.21
N ASP A 148 -2.42 23.82 -8.88
CA ASP A 148 -3.88 23.82 -9.06
C ASP A 148 -4.56 23.81 -7.68
N ARG A 149 -5.47 24.75 -7.42
CA ARG A 149 -6.27 24.84 -6.19
C ARG A 149 -6.90 23.50 -5.78
N ARG A 150 -7.28 22.65 -6.75
CA ARG A 150 -7.82 21.30 -6.50
C ARG A 150 -6.76 20.36 -5.94
N GLU A 151 -5.55 20.40 -6.49
CA GLU A 151 -4.41 19.60 -6.03
C GLU A 151 -3.86 20.11 -4.70
N LEU A 152 -3.83 21.43 -4.50
CA LEU A 152 -3.47 22.07 -3.22
C LEU A 152 -4.40 21.63 -2.09
N LEU A 153 -5.73 21.66 -2.30
CA LEU A 153 -6.71 21.15 -1.33
C LEU A 153 -6.54 19.65 -1.07
N LYS A 154 -6.13 18.87 -2.08
CA LYS A 154 -5.87 17.41 -1.98
C LYS A 154 -4.67 17.11 -1.10
N VAL A 155 -3.57 17.82 -1.32
CA VAL A 155 -2.34 17.75 -0.53
C VAL A 155 -2.62 18.16 0.92
N ILE A 156 -3.32 19.28 1.14
CA ILE A 156 -3.68 19.77 2.48
C ILE A 156 -4.58 18.77 3.22
N LEU A 157 -5.62 18.24 2.58
CA LEU A 157 -6.53 17.29 3.22
C LEU A 157 -5.83 15.97 3.58
N VAL A 158 -5.13 15.35 2.63
CA VAL A 158 -4.48 14.04 2.85
C VAL A 158 -3.36 14.16 3.88
N TRP A 159 -2.44 15.10 3.72
CA TRP A 159 -1.31 15.23 4.64
C TRP A 159 -1.70 15.85 5.99
N GLY A 160 -2.70 16.74 6.03
CA GLY A 160 -3.26 17.26 7.29
C GLY A 160 -3.89 16.15 8.14
N LEU A 161 -4.66 15.24 7.51
CA LEU A 161 -5.20 14.06 8.18
C LEU A 161 -4.10 13.09 8.62
N VAL A 162 -3.15 12.75 7.74
CA VAL A 162 -2.03 11.85 8.08
C VAL A 162 -1.22 12.42 9.25
N PHE A 163 -0.87 13.70 9.21
CA PHE A 163 -0.11 14.36 10.28
C PHE A 163 -0.91 14.41 11.59
N GLY A 164 -2.15 14.91 11.57
CA GLY A 164 -2.98 15.01 12.78
C GLY A 164 -3.26 13.66 13.44
N LEU A 165 -3.56 12.63 12.64
CA LEU A 165 -3.79 11.27 13.15
C LEU A 165 -2.50 10.61 13.62
N LEU A 166 -1.35 10.86 12.98
CA LEU A 166 -0.04 10.42 13.46
C LEU A 166 0.34 11.08 14.78
N THR A 167 0.17 12.40 14.92
CA THR A 167 0.38 13.12 16.19
C THR A 167 -0.52 12.58 17.29
N GLY A 168 -1.81 12.37 17.00
CA GLY A 168 -2.74 11.72 17.93
C GLY A 168 -2.30 10.31 18.33
N SER A 169 -1.80 9.52 17.38
CA SER A 169 -1.32 8.15 17.62
C SER A 169 -0.08 8.14 18.52
N LEU A 170 0.88 9.02 18.24
CA LEU A 170 2.10 9.17 19.05
C LEU A 170 1.77 9.70 20.45
N PHE A 171 0.84 10.64 20.59
CA PHE A 171 0.41 11.15 21.90
C PHE A 171 -0.37 10.12 22.71
N ALA A 172 -1.29 9.38 22.09
CA ALA A 172 -1.97 8.23 22.71
C ALA A 172 -0.98 7.15 23.18
N THR A 173 0.05 6.89 22.38
CA THR A 173 1.14 5.96 22.74
C THR A 173 1.97 6.50 23.91
N TYR A 174 2.32 7.80 23.89
CA TYR A 174 3.02 8.47 24.99
C TYR A 174 2.25 8.37 26.30
N LEU A 175 0.97 8.75 26.32
CA LEU A 175 0.11 8.66 27.52
C LEU A 175 0.12 7.25 28.12
N VAL A 176 -0.12 6.22 27.31
CA VAL A 176 -0.19 4.82 27.77
C VAL A 176 1.18 4.25 28.19
N LEU A 177 2.29 4.75 27.63
CA LEU A 177 3.63 4.31 28.02
C LEU A 177 4.24 5.09 29.19
N THR A 178 3.75 6.29 29.51
CA THR A 178 4.20 7.09 30.67
C THR A 178 3.28 7.05 31.89
N ALA A 179 2.05 6.54 31.76
CA ALA A 179 1.14 6.39 32.89
C ALA A 179 1.69 5.37 33.92
N PRO A 180 1.70 5.70 35.23
CA PRO A 180 2.09 4.75 36.28
C PRO A 180 1.19 3.50 36.33
N ASP A 181 -0.09 3.67 36.01
CA ASP A 181 -1.05 2.59 35.77
C ASP A 181 -1.89 2.94 34.51
N PRO A 182 -1.69 2.25 33.38
CA PRO A 182 -2.45 2.48 32.16
C PRO A 182 -3.96 2.18 32.27
N THR A 183 -4.39 1.37 33.24
CA THR A 183 -5.82 1.00 33.40
C THR A 183 -6.66 2.16 33.95
N LEU A 184 -6.02 3.12 34.62
CA LEU A 184 -6.66 4.34 35.13
C LEU A 184 -6.87 5.42 34.05
N LEU A 185 -6.44 5.18 32.81
CA LEU A 185 -6.63 6.12 31.70
C LEU A 185 -8.06 6.02 31.15
N GLY A 186 -8.87 7.05 31.44
CA GLY A 186 -10.27 7.20 31.05
C GLY A 186 -10.55 7.03 29.55
N PRO A 187 -11.82 6.79 29.15
CA PRO A 187 -12.20 6.51 27.78
C PRO A 187 -12.11 7.77 26.91
N ASN A 188 -10.93 8.05 26.34
CA ASN A 188 -10.71 9.23 25.51
C ASN A 188 -10.65 8.93 24.01
N ILE A 189 -11.29 9.78 23.20
CA ILE A 189 -11.39 9.57 21.74
C ILE A 189 -10.01 9.50 21.04
N ILE A 190 -8.96 10.07 21.63
CA ILE A 190 -7.60 10.03 21.07
C ILE A 190 -7.06 8.60 20.86
N TYR A 191 -7.54 7.61 21.60
CA TYR A 191 -7.14 6.20 21.44
C TYR A 191 -7.65 5.55 20.12
N THR A 192 -8.57 6.23 19.39
CA THR A 192 -8.99 5.84 18.03
C THR A 192 -8.02 6.30 16.94
N SER A 193 -7.14 7.26 17.21
CA SER A 193 -6.30 7.93 16.21
C SER A 193 -5.47 6.96 15.35
N GLY A 194 -4.81 5.97 15.95
CA GLY A 194 -4.03 4.95 15.22
C GLY A 194 -4.87 4.00 14.38
N TYR A 195 -6.15 3.77 14.74
CA TYR A 195 -7.08 3.02 13.91
C TYR A 195 -7.53 3.85 12.70
N LEU A 196 -7.88 5.13 12.91
CA LEU A 196 -8.24 6.04 11.82
C LEU A 196 -7.05 6.31 10.88
N LEU A 197 -5.81 6.37 11.40
CA LEU A 197 -4.57 6.44 10.61
C LEU A 197 -4.39 5.19 9.74
N MET A 198 -4.61 4.00 10.32
CA MET A 198 -4.53 2.74 9.59
C MET A 198 -5.60 2.66 8.48
N LEU A 199 -6.84 3.05 8.77
CA LEU A 199 -7.90 3.09 7.76
C LEU A 199 -7.61 4.11 6.65
N LEU A 200 -7.03 5.27 6.99
CA LEU A 200 -6.63 6.28 6.01
C LEU A 200 -5.51 5.77 5.09
N VAL A 201 -4.34 5.46 5.66
CA VAL A 201 -3.16 5.05 4.89
C VAL A 201 -3.40 3.70 4.21
N GLY A 202 -4.05 2.76 4.90
CA GLY A 202 -4.46 1.48 4.36
C GLY A 202 -5.45 1.61 3.21
N GLY A 203 -6.53 2.40 3.34
CA GLY A 203 -7.50 2.62 2.27
C GLY A 203 -6.89 3.29 1.03
N LEU A 204 -5.99 4.26 1.24
CA LEU A 204 -5.22 4.91 0.17
C LEU A 204 -4.32 3.91 -0.58
N LEU A 205 -3.57 3.07 0.15
CA LEU A 205 -2.71 2.03 -0.43
C LEU A 205 -3.50 0.89 -1.08
N VAL A 206 -4.65 0.51 -0.53
CA VAL A 206 -5.58 -0.46 -1.13
C VAL A 206 -6.11 0.06 -2.46
N TYR A 207 -6.48 1.35 -2.54
CA TYR A 207 -7.07 1.90 -3.76
C TYR A 207 -6.03 2.07 -4.89
N ASP A 208 -4.85 2.61 -4.59
CA ASP A 208 -3.71 2.64 -5.53
C ASP A 208 -3.30 1.22 -5.97
N GLY A 209 -3.18 0.30 -5.01
CA GLY A 209 -2.86 -1.10 -5.26
C GLY A 209 -3.90 -1.80 -6.14
N ALA A 210 -5.19 -1.58 -5.90
CA ALA A 210 -6.28 -2.12 -6.70
C ALA A 210 -6.19 -1.64 -8.16
N LEU A 211 -6.28 -0.32 -8.40
CA LEU A 211 -6.26 0.26 -9.74
C LEU A 211 -5.04 -0.18 -10.56
N ARG A 212 -3.86 -0.23 -9.92
CA ARG A 212 -2.62 -0.65 -10.60
C ARG A 212 -2.53 -2.16 -10.83
N THR A 213 -3.25 -2.99 -10.06
CA THR A 213 -3.28 -4.45 -10.28
C THR A 213 -4.35 -4.83 -11.31
N GLU A 214 -5.49 -4.14 -11.29
CA GLU A 214 -6.48 -4.15 -12.38
C GLU A 214 -5.77 -3.82 -13.70
N THR A 215 -5.12 -2.66 -13.80
CA THR A 215 -4.37 -2.23 -15.01
C THR A 215 -3.22 -3.18 -15.40
N LEU A 216 -2.53 -3.80 -14.42
CA LEU A 216 -1.42 -4.73 -14.70
C LEU A 216 -1.92 -6.00 -15.39
N LEU A 217 -3.02 -6.56 -14.91
CA LEU A 217 -3.57 -7.81 -15.44
C LEU A 217 -4.34 -7.57 -16.75
N ASP A 218 -5.03 -6.44 -16.88
CA ASP A 218 -5.72 -6.03 -18.10
C ASP A 218 -4.73 -5.88 -19.28
N LYS A 219 -3.53 -5.33 -19.01
CA LYS A 219 -2.52 -4.99 -20.05
C LYS A 219 -1.36 -5.96 -20.15
N LEU A 220 -1.36 -7.07 -19.40
CA LEU A 220 -0.33 -8.11 -19.50
C LEU A 220 -0.23 -8.75 -20.91
N PRO A 221 -1.34 -9.02 -21.65
CA PRO A 221 -1.27 -9.54 -23.00
C PRO A 221 -1.07 -8.44 -24.08
N GLU A 222 -1.12 -7.15 -23.72
CA GLU A 222 -1.07 -6.04 -24.68
C GLU A 222 0.37 -5.63 -25.05
N GLY A 223 0.93 -6.23 -26.10
CA GLY A 223 2.06 -5.67 -26.85
C GLY A 223 3.08 -6.68 -27.36
N ASN A 224 3.99 -6.21 -28.23
CA ASN A 224 5.03 -7.02 -28.88
C ASN A 224 6.00 -7.73 -27.91
N ASN A 225 5.97 -7.40 -26.63
CA ASN A 225 6.89 -7.88 -25.60
C ASN A 225 6.13 -8.59 -24.45
N SER A 226 4.96 -9.17 -24.72
CA SER A 226 4.19 -9.86 -23.68
C SER A 226 4.93 -11.12 -23.18
N ILE A 227 4.88 -11.36 -21.87
CA ILE A 227 5.32 -12.61 -21.25
C ILE A 227 4.26 -13.72 -21.31
N VAL A 228 3.10 -13.48 -21.92
CA VAL A 228 1.99 -14.44 -22.01
C VAL A 228 2.25 -15.40 -23.19
N GLU A 229 2.41 -16.69 -22.91
CA GLU A 229 2.63 -17.73 -23.95
C GLU A 229 1.31 -18.15 -24.61
N ASP A 230 0.25 -18.33 -23.82
CA ASP A 230 -1.07 -18.75 -24.28
C ASP A 230 -2.11 -17.68 -23.91
N SER A 231 -2.36 -16.76 -24.83
CA SER A 231 -3.31 -15.65 -24.66
C SER A 231 -4.74 -16.13 -24.42
N ALA A 232 -5.13 -17.30 -24.95
CA ALA A 232 -6.47 -17.86 -24.76
C ALA A 232 -6.61 -18.42 -23.33
N ALA A 233 -5.58 -19.10 -22.82
CA ALA A 233 -5.54 -19.51 -21.42
C ALA A 233 -5.46 -18.33 -20.45
N TYR A 234 -4.84 -17.22 -20.86
CA TYR A 234 -4.84 -15.98 -20.08
C TYR A 234 -6.23 -15.34 -20.03
N GLU A 235 -6.94 -15.25 -21.16
CA GLU A 235 -8.32 -14.76 -21.24
C GLU A 235 -9.29 -15.63 -20.41
N GLU A 236 -9.12 -16.95 -20.44
CA GLU A 236 -9.85 -17.91 -19.61
C GLU A 236 -9.57 -17.71 -18.11
N TRP A 237 -8.28 -17.61 -17.72
CA TRP A 237 -7.86 -17.35 -16.34
C TRP A 237 -8.37 -16.00 -15.82
N ILE A 238 -8.33 -14.94 -16.64
CA ILE A 238 -8.94 -13.63 -16.35
C ILE A 238 -10.44 -13.77 -16.14
N THR A 239 -11.13 -14.52 -16.99
CA THR A 239 -12.59 -14.72 -16.94
C THR A 239 -13.02 -15.51 -15.70
N GLU A 240 -12.26 -16.53 -15.32
CA GLU A 240 -12.49 -17.26 -14.07
C GLU A 240 -12.21 -16.38 -12.84
N LEU A 241 -11.13 -15.59 -12.86
CA LEU A 241 -10.80 -14.64 -11.79
C LEU A 241 -11.90 -13.58 -11.61
N LYS A 242 -12.36 -12.94 -12.70
CA LYS A 242 -13.54 -12.05 -12.70
C LYS A 242 -14.73 -12.75 -12.02
N THR A 243 -15.05 -13.97 -12.47
CA THR A 243 -16.17 -14.77 -11.95
C THR A 243 -16.06 -15.04 -10.45
N LYS A 244 -14.86 -15.36 -9.91
CA LYS A 244 -14.67 -15.57 -8.46
C LYS A 244 -14.69 -14.26 -7.66
N LEU A 245 -14.25 -13.14 -8.25
CA LEU A 245 -14.30 -11.82 -7.61
C LEU A 245 -15.74 -11.25 -7.56
N THR A 246 -16.63 -11.68 -8.45
CA THR A 246 -18.05 -11.30 -8.48
C THR A 246 -18.99 -12.38 -7.90
N ASP A 247 -18.45 -13.46 -7.34
CA ASP A 247 -19.22 -14.62 -6.87
C ASP A 247 -20.35 -14.27 -5.89
N THR A 248 -21.48 -15.00 -6.01
CA THR A 248 -22.69 -14.78 -5.23
C THR A 248 -23.30 -16.07 -4.70
N ILE A 249 -23.69 -16.06 -3.42
CA ILE A 249 -24.45 -17.13 -2.76
C ILE A 249 -25.80 -16.57 -2.34
N GLY A 250 -26.89 -17.20 -2.78
CA GLY A 250 -28.26 -16.77 -2.45
C GLY A 250 -28.64 -15.37 -2.95
N GLY A 251 -27.98 -14.87 -4.01
CA GLY A 251 -28.20 -13.51 -4.55
C GLY A 251 -27.38 -12.40 -3.86
N PHE A 252 -26.63 -12.72 -2.81
CA PHE A 252 -25.69 -11.79 -2.15
C PHE A 252 -24.25 -12.13 -2.55
N SER A 253 -23.36 -11.15 -2.67
CA SER A 253 -21.95 -11.45 -2.96
C SER A 253 -21.33 -12.25 -1.81
N THR A 254 -20.64 -13.34 -2.15
CA THR A 254 -19.95 -14.23 -1.22
C THR A 254 -18.98 -13.47 -0.31
N SER A 255 -18.31 -12.44 -0.84
CA SER A 255 -17.45 -11.52 -0.10
C SER A 255 -18.16 -10.79 1.06
N HIS A 256 -19.42 -10.39 0.86
CA HIS A 256 -20.22 -9.65 1.85
C HIS A 256 -20.81 -10.60 2.89
N VAL A 257 -21.24 -11.80 2.49
CA VAL A 257 -21.70 -12.85 3.42
C VAL A 257 -20.55 -13.29 4.33
N PHE A 258 -19.36 -13.53 3.75
CA PHE A 258 -18.15 -13.83 4.53
C PHE A 258 -17.81 -12.70 5.50
N ALA A 259 -17.78 -11.44 5.05
CA ALA A 259 -17.47 -10.30 5.91
C ALA A 259 -18.48 -10.12 7.05
N LEU A 260 -19.78 -10.35 6.81
CA LEU A 260 -20.81 -10.30 7.84
C LEU A 260 -20.61 -11.40 8.89
N LEU A 261 -20.35 -12.63 8.47
CA LEU A 261 -20.11 -13.78 9.37
C LEU A 261 -18.78 -13.68 10.13
N PHE A 262 -17.77 -13.03 9.56
CA PHE A 262 -16.50 -12.77 10.22
C PHE A 262 -16.62 -11.65 11.26
N VAL A 263 -17.20 -10.50 10.88
CA VAL A 263 -17.31 -9.33 11.74
C VAL A 263 -18.32 -9.53 12.88
N SER A 264 -19.37 -10.34 12.71
CA SER A 264 -20.33 -10.64 13.78
C SER A 264 -19.70 -11.35 14.98
N GLN A 265 -18.66 -12.15 14.79
CA GLN A 265 -17.90 -12.78 15.87
C GLN A 265 -17.16 -11.73 16.71
N PHE A 266 -16.53 -10.75 16.05
CA PHE A 266 -15.90 -9.61 16.74
C PHE A 266 -16.93 -8.68 17.37
N ALA A 267 -18.11 -8.50 16.76
CA ALA A 267 -19.22 -7.75 17.35
C ALA A 267 -19.67 -8.36 18.69
N ALA A 268 -19.82 -9.69 18.77
CA ALA A 268 -20.15 -10.37 20.02
C ALA A 268 -19.08 -10.14 21.11
N ILE A 269 -17.79 -10.22 20.74
CA ILE A 269 -16.68 -9.95 21.67
C ILE A 269 -16.67 -8.48 22.13
N TRP A 270 -16.89 -7.53 21.22
CA TRP A 270 -16.87 -6.08 21.49
C TRP A 270 -18.20 -5.50 22.01
N VAL A 271 -19.17 -6.36 22.33
CA VAL A 271 -20.33 -6.04 23.18
C VAL A 271 -20.14 -6.57 24.61
N VAL A 272 -19.29 -7.60 24.80
CA VAL A 272 -18.89 -8.12 26.12
C VAL A 272 -17.67 -7.39 26.69
N GLN A 273 -16.80 -6.88 25.82
CA GLN A 273 -15.78 -5.87 26.13
C GLN A 273 -16.30 -4.49 25.69
N SER A 274 -15.84 -3.41 26.35
CA SER A 274 -16.24 -1.99 26.13
C SER A 274 -15.82 -1.38 24.77
N GLY A 275 -16.13 -2.06 23.67
CA GLY A 275 -15.72 -1.74 22.31
C GLY A 275 -14.24 -2.05 22.01
N PRO A 276 -13.83 -2.10 20.72
CA PRO A 276 -12.48 -2.51 20.31
C PRO A 276 -11.33 -1.60 20.81
N GLN A 277 -11.64 -0.36 21.22
CA GLN A 277 -10.69 0.61 21.80
C GLN A 277 -10.86 0.86 23.30
N ASN A 278 -11.80 0.17 23.97
CA ASN A 278 -12.13 0.39 25.39
C ASN A 278 -12.55 1.84 25.65
N LEU A 279 -13.67 2.20 25.01
CA LEU A 279 -14.33 3.51 25.02
C LEU A 279 -15.84 3.43 25.34
N ASP A 280 -16.38 2.22 25.55
CA ASP A 280 -17.78 1.92 25.95
C ASP A 280 -18.91 2.52 25.08
N SER A 281 -18.57 3.20 23.98
CA SER A 281 -19.53 3.88 23.10
C SER A 281 -20.04 2.98 21.97
N ASN A 282 -21.37 2.83 21.94
CA ASN A 282 -22.10 2.20 20.83
C ASN A 282 -21.87 2.89 19.47
N VAL A 283 -21.62 4.20 19.46
CA VAL A 283 -21.34 4.96 18.23
C VAL A 283 -19.96 4.57 17.68
N VAL A 284 -18.95 4.52 18.55
CA VAL A 284 -17.59 4.08 18.18
C VAL A 284 -17.60 2.61 17.74
N LEU A 285 -18.36 1.75 18.44
CA LEU A 285 -18.53 0.35 18.06
C LEU A 285 -19.16 0.22 16.65
N GLY A 286 -20.23 0.95 16.36
CA GLY A 286 -20.88 0.94 15.04
C GLY A 286 -19.94 1.36 13.90
N VAL A 287 -19.16 2.43 14.10
CA VAL A 287 -18.13 2.87 13.14
C VAL A 287 -17.06 1.80 12.92
N ASN A 288 -16.59 1.15 13.99
CA ASN A 288 -15.63 0.05 13.90
C ASN A 288 -16.19 -1.14 13.13
N LEU A 289 -17.43 -1.57 13.41
CA LEU A 289 -18.04 -2.72 12.74
C LEU A 289 -18.22 -2.45 11.24
N PHE A 290 -18.66 -1.24 10.86
CA PHE A 290 -18.74 -0.84 9.46
C PHE A 290 -17.37 -0.83 8.75
N ALA A 291 -16.35 -0.22 9.37
CA ALA A 291 -15.02 -0.16 8.77
C ALA A 291 -14.34 -1.54 8.70
N ASN A 292 -14.53 -2.42 9.69
CA ASN A 292 -14.06 -3.80 9.63
C ASN A 292 -14.80 -4.62 8.56
N PHE A 293 -16.10 -4.40 8.35
CA PHE A 293 -16.86 -5.07 7.27
C PHE A 293 -16.29 -4.72 5.89
N ILE A 294 -16.02 -3.43 5.64
CA ILE A 294 -15.34 -2.96 4.43
C ILE A 294 -13.93 -3.59 4.28
N LEU A 295 -13.14 -3.59 5.36
CA LEU A 295 -11.78 -4.16 5.37
C LEU A 295 -11.80 -5.66 5.06
N VAL A 296 -12.74 -6.43 5.62
CA VAL A 296 -12.84 -7.87 5.40
C VAL A 296 -13.33 -8.22 3.99
N ILE A 297 -14.20 -7.42 3.37
CA ILE A 297 -14.53 -7.58 1.93
C ILE A 297 -13.27 -7.43 1.08
N VAL A 298 -12.46 -6.40 1.33
CA VAL A 298 -11.19 -6.17 0.62
C VAL A 298 -10.21 -7.32 0.88
N ALA A 299 -10.05 -7.77 2.12
CA ALA A 299 -9.15 -8.86 2.47
C ALA A 299 -9.58 -10.21 1.86
N PHE A 300 -10.88 -10.51 1.81
CA PHE A 300 -11.40 -11.71 1.15
C PHE A 300 -11.09 -11.70 -0.35
N LYS A 301 -11.38 -10.58 -1.04
CA LYS A 301 -11.03 -10.43 -2.45
C LYS A 301 -9.51 -10.45 -2.69
N PHE A 302 -8.71 -9.97 -1.75
CA PHE A 302 -7.24 -10.09 -1.81
C PHE A 302 -6.80 -11.56 -1.80
N LEU A 303 -7.37 -12.39 -0.92
CA LEU A 303 -7.04 -13.82 -0.87
C LEU A 303 -7.42 -14.56 -2.17
N VAL A 304 -8.54 -14.19 -2.81
CA VAL A 304 -8.89 -14.69 -4.16
C VAL A 304 -7.82 -14.28 -5.17
N LEU A 305 -7.48 -12.99 -5.25
CA LEU A 305 -6.45 -12.48 -6.17
C LEU A 305 -5.10 -13.19 -5.98
N VAL A 306 -4.64 -13.35 -4.73
CA VAL A 306 -3.38 -14.03 -4.42
C VAL A 306 -3.41 -15.52 -4.80
N LYS A 307 -4.55 -16.21 -4.64
CA LYS A 307 -4.71 -17.59 -5.13
C LYS A 307 -4.53 -17.67 -6.65
N TYR A 308 -5.19 -16.81 -7.43
CA TYR A 308 -5.09 -16.86 -8.90
C TYR A 308 -3.70 -16.43 -9.40
N ILE A 309 -3.08 -15.42 -8.79
CA ILE A 309 -1.67 -15.06 -9.07
C ILE A 309 -0.73 -16.22 -8.72
N HIS A 310 -0.99 -16.98 -7.64
CA HIS A 310 -0.17 -18.15 -7.32
C HIS A 310 -0.28 -19.24 -8.39
N LEU A 311 -1.49 -19.56 -8.86
CA LEU A 311 -1.70 -20.54 -9.95
C LEU A 311 -1.00 -20.11 -11.26
N LEU A 312 -1.04 -18.81 -11.58
CA LEU A 312 -0.32 -18.22 -12.72
C LEU A 312 1.21 -18.34 -12.56
N MET A 313 1.72 -18.21 -11.33
CA MET A 313 3.15 -18.27 -10.99
C MET A 313 3.72 -19.68 -10.83
N THR A 314 2.88 -20.72 -10.71
CA THR A 314 3.33 -22.13 -10.56
C THR A 314 3.02 -23.00 -11.75
N ASP A 315 2.45 -22.45 -12.82
CA ASP A 315 1.93 -23.18 -13.99
C ASP A 315 0.90 -24.26 -13.59
N GLN A 316 0.21 -24.07 -12.46
CA GLN A 316 -0.78 -25.03 -11.93
C GLN A 316 -2.22 -24.72 -12.39
N TYR A 317 -2.37 -23.87 -13.41
CA TYR A 317 -3.68 -23.60 -14.00
C TYR A 317 -4.09 -24.71 -14.96
N THR A 318 -5.15 -25.44 -14.59
CA THR A 318 -5.73 -26.56 -15.35
C THR A 318 -7.13 -26.18 -15.86
N PRO A 319 -7.25 -25.51 -17.02
CA PRO A 319 -8.56 -25.20 -17.60
C PRO A 319 -9.33 -26.49 -17.89
N ASP A 320 -10.63 -26.51 -17.55
CA ASP A 320 -11.55 -27.65 -17.62
C ASP A 320 -11.00 -29.02 -17.18
N GLY A 321 -10.07 -29.03 -16.20
CA GLY A 321 -9.44 -30.25 -15.70
C GLY A 321 -8.47 -30.94 -16.66
N GLY A 322 -8.04 -30.23 -17.71
CA GLY A 322 -6.98 -30.66 -18.62
C GLY A 322 -5.57 -30.62 -18.00
N ASN A 323 -4.56 -30.78 -18.84
CA ASN A 323 -3.17 -30.64 -18.40
C ASN A 323 -2.87 -29.21 -17.92
N PRO A 324 -1.97 -29.04 -16.94
CA PRO A 324 -1.51 -27.72 -16.52
C PRO A 324 -0.91 -26.93 -17.70
N LYS A 325 -1.39 -25.70 -17.89
CA LYS A 325 -0.86 -24.77 -18.90
C LYS A 325 0.14 -23.80 -18.27
N ARG A 326 1.29 -23.65 -18.93
CA ARG A 326 2.18 -22.50 -18.75
C ARG A 326 1.54 -21.31 -19.44
N ILE A 327 1.15 -20.31 -18.65
CA ILE A 327 0.49 -19.10 -19.19
C ILE A 327 1.51 -17.97 -19.33
N ILE A 328 2.52 -17.92 -18.44
CA ILE A 328 3.56 -16.89 -18.46
C ILE A 328 4.97 -17.47 -18.50
N ARG A 329 5.85 -16.82 -19.27
CA ARG A 329 7.28 -17.11 -19.42
C ARG A 329 8.13 -16.12 -18.61
N TYR A 330 9.24 -16.57 -18.04
CA TYR A 330 10.37 -15.68 -17.70
C TYR A 330 11.23 -15.45 -18.95
N GLU A 331 11.41 -14.19 -19.32
CA GLU A 331 12.09 -13.80 -20.56
C GLU A 331 13.40 -13.03 -20.26
N PRO A 332 14.56 -13.72 -20.22
CA PRO A 332 15.83 -13.21 -19.65
C PRO A 332 16.28 -11.82 -20.07
N PHE A 333 16.16 -11.48 -21.36
CA PHE A 333 16.69 -10.24 -21.94
C PHE A 333 15.61 -9.17 -22.16
N HIS A 334 14.40 -9.41 -21.68
CA HIS A 334 13.24 -8.53 -21.81
C HIS A 334 13.52 -7.08 -21.37
N TYR A 335 12.88 -6.13 -22.07
CA TYR A 335 13.05 -4.67 -21.97
C TYR A 335 12.98 -4.08 -20.54
N ASP A 336 12.31 -4.75 -19.60
CA ASP A 336 12.25 -4.30 -18.19
C ASP A 336 13.54 -4.57 -17.38
N ARG A 337 14.49 -5.33 -17.94
CA ARG A 337 15.72 -5.85 -17.30
C ARG A 337 15.46 -6.73 -16.07
N ARG A 338 14.27 -7.31 -15.95
CA ARG A 338 13.83 -8.12 -14.78
C ARG A 338 13.01 -9.35 -15.19
N GLY A 339 13.23 -9.85 -16.41
CA GLY A 339 12.59 -11.06 -16.91
C GLY A 339 11.11 -10.92 -17.29
N GLY A 340 10.62 -9.69 -17.43
CA GLY A 340 9.19 -9.35 -17.50
C GLY A 340 8.48 -9.28 -16.15
N PHE A 341 9.15 -9.67 -15.06
CA PHE A 341 8.56 -9.70 -13.71
C PHE A 341 8.67 -8.39 -12.94
N ARG A 342 9.16 -7.28 -13.53
CA ARG A 342 9.30 -5.98 -12.83
C ARG A 342 8.01 -5.52 -12.16
N ASP A 343 6.89 -5.64 -12.86
CA ASP A 343 5.63 -5.05 -12.42
C ASP A 343 4.88 -5.97 -11.43
N PHE A 344 5.06 -7.29 -11.52
CA PHE A 344 4.76 -8.21 -10.40
C PHE A 344 5.63 -7.90 -9.17
N GLY A 345 6.91 -7.58 -9.33
CA GLY A 345 7.81 -7.15 -8.24
C GLY A 345 7.39 -5.82 -7.60
N ARG A 346 6.85 -4.88 -8.38
CA ARG A 346 6.25 -3.63 -7.89
C ARG A 346 4.94 -3.88 -7.13
N PHE A 347 4.04 -4.72 -7.65
CA PHE A 347 2.85 -5.19 -6.93
C PHE A 347 3.24 -5.83 -5.59
N ALA A 348 4.23 -6.74 -5.62
CA ALA A 348 4.72 -7.42 -4.43
C ALA A 348 5.20 -6.43 -3.37
N THR A 349 6.01 -5.44 -3.75
CA THR A 349 6.49 -4.38 -2.86
C THR A 349 5.35 -3.54 -2.25
N ARG A 350 4.32 -3.16 -3.04
CA ARG A 350 3.18 -2.36 -2.52
C ARG A 350 2.42 -3.06 -1.40
N VAL A 351 2.15 -4.36 -1.54
CA VAL A 351 1.49 -5.15 -0.49
C VAL A 351 2.35 -5.24 0.77
N ASN A 352 3.68 -5.25 0.67
CA ASN A 352 4.55 -5.23 1.84
C ASN A 352 4.49 -3.88 2.59
N VAL A 353 4.25 -2.76 1.90
CA VAL A 353 3.97 -1.47 2.57
C VAL A 353 2.62 -1.52 3.30
N LEU A 354 1.59 -2.14 2.69
CA LEU A 354 0.29 -2.36 3.33
C LEU A 354 0.43 -3.27 4.58
N LEU A 355 1.19 -4.35 4.49
CA LEU A 355 1.49 -5.24 5.62
C LEU A 355 2.27 -4.54 6.72
N LEU A 356 3.26 -3.69 6.39
CA LEU A 356 3.96 -2.86 7.37
C LEU A 356 2.99 -1.95 8.12
N VAL A 357 2.07 -1.27 7.42
CA VAL A 357 1.04 -0.41 8.03
C VAL A 357 0.08 -1.22 8.91
N ALA A 358 -0.36 -2.41 8.46
CA ALA A 358 -1.21 -3.30 9.24
C ALA A 358 -0.51 -3.84 10.50
N GLY A 359 0.77 -4.22 10.39
CA GLY A 359 1.59 -4.67 11.52
C GLY A 359 1.86 -3.55 12.53
N LEU A 360 2.22 -2.35 12.07
CA LEU A 360 2.37 -1.19 12.96
C LEU A 360 1.06 -0.87 13.69
N TYR A 361 -0.10 -1.08 13.04
CA TYR A 361 -1.39 -0.98 13.71
C TYR A 361 -1.62 -2.10 14.75
N THR A 362 -1.31 -3.38 14.50
CA THR A 362 -1.48 -4.43 15.52
C THR A 362 -0.57 -4.21 16.73
N VAL A 363 0.64 -3.67 16.53
CA VAL A 363 1.55 -3.22 17.60
C VAL A 363 0.97 -2.05 18.39
N PHE A 364 0.51 -1.00 17.71
CA PHE A 364 -0.21 0.12 18.35
C PHE A 364 -1.42 -0.38 19.15
N ARG A 365 -2.17 -1.35 18.59
CA ARG A 365 -3.36 -1.92 19.22
C ARG A 365 -3.00 -2.63 20.54
N LEU A 366 -2.01 -3.51 20.52
CA LEU A 366 -1.52 -4.21 21.71
C LEU A 366 -1.02 -3.21 22.77
N TYR A 367 -0.24 -2.21 22.39
CA TYR A 367 0.34 -1.29 23.37
C TYR A 367 -0.64 -0.24 23.90
N VAL A 368 -1.47 0.36 23.05
CA VAL A 368 -2.35 1.48 23.45
C VAL A 368 -3.71 0.99 23.96
N GLN A 369 -4.27 -0.07 23.37
CA GLN A 369 -5.59 -0.60 23.75
C GLN A 369 -5.45 -1.83 24.64
N GLY A 370 -4.47 -2.70 24.39
CA GLY A 370 -4.24 -3.92 25.18
C GLY A 370 -3.73 -3.65 26.59
N LEU A 371 -2.81 -2.69 26.79
CA LEU A 371 -2.32 -2.32 28.13
C LEU A 371 -3.36 -1.61 28.99
N ARG A 372 -4.29 -0.85 28.41
CA ARG A 372 -5.41 -0.21 29.14
C ARG A 372 -6.40 -1.23 29.74
N VAL A 373 -6.31 -2.51 29.37
CA VAL A 373 -7.16 -3.62 29.87
C VAL A 373 -6.33 -4.77 30.45
N LEU A 374 -5.01 -4.62 30.53
CA LEU A 374 -4.14 -5.58 31.21
C LEU A 374 -4.10 -5.18 32.70
N PRO A 375 -4.56 -6.01 33.64
CA PRO A 375 -4.56 -5.67 35.06
C PRO A 375 -3.15 -5.30 35.55
N ALA A 376 -3.05 -4.45 36.58
CA ALA A 376 -1.76 -4.04 37.15
C ALA A 376 -0.91 -5.23 37.67
N ALA A 377 -1.55 -6.33 38.06
CA ALA A 377 -0.91 -7.61 38.41
C ALA A 377 -0.59 -8.50 37.19
N GLY A 378 -0.56 -7.94 35.99
CA GLY A 378 -0.29 -8.60 34.71
C GLY A 378 -1.30 -9.68 34.33
N ILE A 379 -0.83 -10.68 33.60
CA ILE A 379 -1.62 -11.85 33.16
C ILE A 379 -2.22 -12.61 34.37
N THR A 380 -1.53 -12.61 35.51
CA THR A 380 -2.00 -13.19 36.78
C THR A 380 -3.09 -12.38 37.48
N GLY A 381 -3.40 -11.16 37.02
CA GLY A 381 -4.45 -10.31 37.59
C GLY A 381 -5.85 -10.48 36.99
N PHE A 382 -6.04 -11.36 36.00
CA PHE A 382 -7.38 -11.62 35.45
C PHE A 382 -8.21 -12.50 36.40
N GLU A 383 -9.36 -11.99 36.85
CA GLU A 383 -10.27 -12.68 37.78
C GLU A 383 -10.78 -14.03 37.26
N THR A 384 -10.91 -14.19 35.93
CA THR A 384 -11.32 -15.44 35.30
C THR A 384 -10.45 -15.78 34.08
N PRO A 385 -10.24 -17.09 33.78
CA PRO A 385 -9.60 -17.51 32.54
C PRO A 385 -10.32 -17.03 31.27
N PHE A 386 -11.62 -16.72 31.36
CA PHE A 386 -12.41 -16.19 30.25
C PHE A 386 -12.00 -14.77 29.88
N HIS A 387 -11.77 -13.87 30.84
CA HIS A 387 -11.28 -12.53 30.54
C HIS A 387 -9.87 -12.55 29.95
N LEU A 388 -8.99 -13.42 30.46
CA LEU A 388 -7.67 -13.66 29.85
C LEU A 388 -7.79 -14.18 28.40
N PHE A 389 -8.68 -15.14 28.14
CA PHE A 389 -8.93 -15.65 26.79
C PHE A 389 -9.43 -14.54 25.83
N LEU A 390 -10.37 -13.70 26.28
CA LEU A 390 -10.85 -12.56 25.48
C LEU A 390 -9.75 -11.51 25.24
N TRP A 391 -8.86 -11.26 26.20
CA TRP A 391 -7.71 -10.36 26.01
C TRP A 391 -6.71 -10.92 24.98
N ILE A 392 -6.36 -12.21 25.09
CA ILE A 392 -5.52 -12.93 24.13
C ILE A 392 -6.15 -12.89 22.73
N GLY A 393 -7.45 -13.17 22.64
CA GLY A 393 -8.22 -13.14 21.39
C GLY A 393 -8.28 -11.76 20.73
N ASN A 394 -8.38 -10.68 21.50
CA ASN A 394 -8.52 -9.33 20.95
C ASN A 394 -7.16 -8.65 20.67
N PHE A 395 -6.07 -9.01 21.35
CA PHE A 395 -4.76 -8.33 21.23
C PHE A 395 -3.60 -9.20 20.74
N VAL A 396 -3.54 -10.49 21.11
CA VAL A 396 -2.42 -11.39 20.73
C VAL A 396 -2.72 -12.12 19.41
N VAL A 397 -3.93 -12.64 19.24
CA VAL A 397 -4.34 -13.35 18.02
C VAL A 397 -4.18 -12.50 16.75
N PRO A 398 -4.48 -11.17 16.72
CA PRO A 398 -4.21 -10.33 15.56
C PRO A 398 -2.72 -10.24 15.16
N ILE A 399 -1.79 -10.34 16.13
CA ILE A 399 -0.35 -10.34 15.85
C ILE A 399 0.09 -11.69 15.28
N ILE A 400 -0.45 -12.80 15.81
CA ILE A 400 -0.22 -14.15 15.26
C ILE A 400 -0.79 -14.25 13.84
N ALA A 401 -2.00 -13.73 13.61
CA ALA A 401 -2.62 -13.68 12.29
C ALA A 401 -1.82 -12.81 11.31
N TYR A 402 -1.29 -11.67 11.76
CA TYR A 402 -0.37 -10.84 10.97
C TYR A 402 0.93 -11.60 10.62
N ALA A 403 1.55 -12.29 11.59
CA ALA A 403 2.76 -13.07 11.36
C ALA A 403 2.55 -14.19 10.31
N ILE A 404 1.43 -14.91 10.42
CA ILE A 404 1.02 -15.95 9.46
C ILE A 404 0.76 -15.32 8.08
N ALA A 405 0.03 -14.21 8.01
CA ALA A 405 -0.28 -13.53 6.75
C ALA A 405 0.98 -12.99 6.06
N ALA A 406 1.91 -12.37 6.81
CA ALA A 406 3.17 -11.86 6.28
C ALA A 406 4.11 -13.01 5.83
N GLY A 407 4.21 -14.10 6.60
CA GLY A 407 4.98 -15.28 6.22
C GLY A 407 4.43 -15.98 4.97
N ALA A 408 3.11 -16.19 4.91
CA ALA A 408 2.43 -16.70 3.73
C ALA A 408 2.61 -15.76 2.53
N TRP A 409 2.55 -14.44 2.73
CA TRP A 409 2.74 -13.47 1.67
C TRP A 409 4.14 -13.52 1.05
N VAL A 410 5.20 -13.60 1.87
CA VAL A 410 6.58 -13.76 1.38
C VAL A 410 6.74 -15.06 0.57
N TYR A 411 6.05 -16.14 0.96
CA TYR A 411 6.01 -17.40 0.22
C TYR A 411 5.26 -17.29 -1.13
N TYR A 412 4.06 -16.68 -1.14
CA TYR A 412 3.19 -16.61 -2.32
C TYR A 412 3.59 -15.54 -3.34
N SER A 413 4.30 -14.47 -2.93
CA SER A 413 4.79 -13.43 -3.83
C SER A 413 6.20 -13.75 -4.33
N PHE A 414 7.20 -13.54 -3.48
CA PHE A 414 8.60 -13.56 -3.86
C PHE A 414 9.19 -14.96 -4.06
N TRP A 415 8.85 -15.91 -3.18
CA TRP A 415 9.34 -17.28 -3.32
C TRP A 415 8.63 -18.06 -4.44
N ALA A 416 7.43 -17.65 -4.85
CA ALA A 416 6.81 -18.11 -6.08
C ALA A 416 7.56 -17.55 -7.30
N MET A 417 7.74 -16.23 -7.37
CA MET A 417 8.45 -15.55 -8.47
C MET A 417 9.89 -16.05 -8.67
N HIS A 418 10.67 -16.21 -7.59
CA HIS A 418 12.01 -16.80 -7.63
C HIS A 418 11.99 -18.20 -8.25
N ARG A 419 11.12 -19.11 -7.75
CA ARG A 419 11.04 -20.48 -8.27
C ARG A 419 10.60 -20.52 -9.74
N LYS A 420 9.67 -19.65 -10.16
CA LYS A 420 9.23 -19.52 -11.55
C LYS A 420 10.39 -19.11 -12.46
N MET A 421 11.10 -18.03 -12.11
CA MET A 421 12.27 -17.57 -12.88
C MET A 421 13.38 -18.63 -12.94
N VAL A 422 13.72 -19.29 -11.82
CA VAL A 422 14.72 -20.37 -11.77
C VAL A 422 14.30 -21.59 -12.59
N MET A 423 13.03 -21.98 -12.55
CA MET A 423 12.51 -23.12 -13.31
C MET A 423 12.56 -22.83 -14.81
N ASP A 424 12.01 -21.70 -15.23
CA ASP A 424 11.97 -21.26 -16.62
C ASP A 424 13.39 -21.05 -17.20
N LYS A 425 14.30 -20.43 -16.44
CA LYS A 425 15.73 -20.32 -16.77
C LYS A 425 16.37 -21.70 -17.01
N ARG A 426 16.04 -22.70 -16.19
CA ARG A 426 16.49 -24.09 -16.35
C ARG A 426 15.79 -24.86 -17.47
N ILE A 427 14.67 -24.37 -18.00
CA ILE A 427 14.04 -24.90 -19.21
C ILE A 427 14.82 -24.35 -20.41
N HIS A 428 14.91 -23.01 -20.54
CA HIS A 428 15.74 -22.34 -21.57
C HIS A 428 17.16 -22.95 -21.64
N CYS A 429 17.89 -23.04 -20.54
CA CYS A 429 19.25 -23.63 -20.50
C CYS A 429 19.34 -25.11 -20.95
N LYS A 430 18.26 -25.89 -20.90
CA LYS A 430 18.26 -27.30 -21.36
C LYS A 430 17.95 -27.41 -22.84
N ASP A 431 17.00 -26.61 -23.30
CA ASP A 431 16.57 -26.60 -24.69
C ASP A 431 17.74 -26.10 -25.57
N ASP A 432 18.44 -25.06 -25.12
CA ASP A 432 19.66 -24.51 -25.74
C ASP A 432 20.84 -25.50 -25.72
N GLN A 433 21.03 -26.26 -24.63
CA GLN A 433 22.08 -27.30 -24.53
C GLN A 433 21.90 -28.45 -25.53
N GLY A 434 20.74 -28.57 -26.19
CA GLY A 434 20.53 -29.48 -27.32
C GLY A 434 21.12 -28.96 -28.65
N ILE A 435 21.35 -27.65 -28.78
CA ILE A 435 21.65 -26.99 -30.05
C ILE A 435 23.17 -26.75 -30.19
N ARG A 436 23.79 -27.45 -31.15
CA ARG A 436 25.23 -27.33 -31.43
C ARG A 436 25.52 -26.22 -32.44
N GLY A 437 25.53 -24.97 -31.98
CA GLY A 437 25.96 -23.85 -32.81
C GLY A 437 25.56 -22.47 -32.32
N GLY A 438 25.51 -22.25 -31.01
CA GLY A 438 25.05 -20.98 -30.42
C GLY A 438 25.75 -19.76 -31.02
N THR A 439 24.98 -18.71 -31.28
CA THR A 439 25.45 -17.54 -32.02
C THR A 439 26.36 -16.67 -31.13
N GLU A 440 27.52 -16.24 -31.65
CA GLU A 440 28.45 -15.32 -30.95
C GLU A 440 27.89 -13.89 -30.75
N ALA A 441 26.65 -13.64 -31.14
CA ALA A 441 25.97 -12.36 -30.95
C ALA A 441 25.68 -12.14 -29.46
N LEU A 442 26.21 -11.05 -28.90
CA LEU A 442 25.87 -10.65 -27.53
C LEU A 442 24.38 -10.29 -27.46
N PRO A 443 23.57 -10.93 -26.60
CA PRO A 443 22.17 -10.59 -26.45
C PRO A 443 22.01 -9.19 -25.86
N THR A 444 21.07 -8.42 -26.39
CA THR A 444 20.81 -7.03 -25.99
C THR A 444 19.46 -6.90 -25.30
N VAL A 445 19.25 -5.77 -24.60
CA VAL A 445 18.02 -5.53 -23.83
C VAL A 445 16.86 -5.30 -24.80
N GLY A 446 16.04 -6.32 -24.97
CA GLY A 446 14.86 -6.31 -25.83
C GLY A 446 14.77 -7.42 -26.87
N ASP A 447 15.80 -8.25 -27.01
CA ASP A 447 15.80 -9.41 -27.91
C ASP A 447 15.01 -10.57 -27.25
N SER A 448 14.21 -11.33 -28.01
CA SER A 448 13.57 -12.55 -27.53
C SER A 448 14.57 -13.71 -27.56
N ILE A 449 14.53 -14.64 -26.60
CA ILE A 449 15.30 -15.89 -26.72
C ILE A 449 14.95 -16.66 -28.00
N ASP A 450 13.68 -16.61 -28.42
CA ASP A 450 13.22 -17.32 -29.61
C ASP A 450 13.72 -16.68 -30.94
N ASP A 451 14.37 -15.49 -30.90
CA ASP A 451 14.98 -14.84 -32.07
C ASP A 451 16.40 -15.37 -32.39
N PHE A 452 17.05 -16.11 -31.48
CA PHE A 452 18.43 -16.57 -31.63
C PHE A 452 18.53 -17.87 -32.42
N ASP A 453 18.44 -17.77 -33.76
CA ASP A 453 18.65 -18.86 -34.71
C ASP A 453 19.98 -19.61 -34.44
N GLY A 454 19.90 -20.86 -33.97
CA GLY A 454 21.07 -21.67 -33.59
C GLY A 454 21.40 -21.71 -32.09
N GLY A 455 20.66 -20.98 -31.26
CA GLY A 455 20.79 -20.96 -29.81
C GLY A 455 21.69 -19.84 -29.28
N LEU A 456 21.71 -19.69 -27.95
CA LEU A 456 22.54 -18.71 -27.23
C LEU A 456 23.72 -19.39 -26.55
N ASP A 457 24.78 -18.64 -26.21
CA ASP A 457 25.79 -19.16 -25.28
C ASP A 457 25.16 -19.31 -23.88
N TRP A 458 25.21 -20.53 -23.35
CA TRP A 458 24.81 -20.89 -22.00
C TRP A 458 25.36 -19.94 -20.93
N TYR A 459 26.54 -19.33 -21.15
CA TYR A 459 27.09 -18.30 -20.28
C TYR A 459 26.13 -17.10 -20.07
N TYR A 460 25.50 -16.60 -21.14
CA TYR A 460 24.55 -15.48 -21.04
C TYR A 460 23.25 -15.88 -20.34
N LEU A 461 22.82 -17.14 -20.49
CA LEU A 461 21.70 -17.68 -19.74
C LEU A 461 22.03 -17.86 -18.25
N ASP A 462 23.21 -18.39 -17.89
CA ASP A 462 23.57 -18.63 -16.49
C ASP A 462 23.68 -17.33 -15.67
N ILE A 463 24.21 -16.25 -16.27
CA ILE A 463 24.27 -14.92 -15.64
C ILE A 463 22.94 -14.14 -15.66
N ALA A 464 21.88 -14.66 -16.29
CA ALA A 464 20.61 -13.94 -16.44
C ALA A 464 19.90 -13.67 -15.09
N PRO A 465 19.19 -12.52 -14.96
CA PRO A 465 18.78 -11.96 -13.67
C PRO A 465 17.60 -12.69 -13.02
N GLU A 466 17.90 -13.54 -12.04
CA GLU A 466 16.90 -14.15 -11.14
C GLU A 466 16.41 -13.17 -10.07
N TRP A 467 15.16 -13.30 -9.62
CA TRP A 467 14.73 -12.66 -8.37
C TRP A 467 15.31 -13.42 -7.16
N PRO A 468 15.92 -12.76 -6.15
CA PRO A 468 16.08 -11.32 -5.96
C PRO A 468 17.24 -10.74 -6.77
N ILE A 469 16.93 -9.82 -7.69
CA ILE A 469 17.92 -9.15 -8.55
C ILE A 469 18.95 -8.34 -7.72
N ASN A 470 18.61 -8.00 -6.47
CA ASN A 470 19.57 -7.50 -5.48
C ASN A 470 19.12 -7.92 -4.05
N SER A 471 19.99 -8.64 -3.34
CA SER A 471 19.73 -9.22 -2.02
C SER A 471 19.46 -8.19 -0.91
N ARG A 472 19.92 -6.94 -1.08
CA ARG A 472 19.63 -5.83 -0.13
C ARG A 472 18.13 -5.53 -0.05
N TYR A 473 17.38 -5.76 -1.14
CA TYR A 473 15.93 -5.58 -1.13
C TYR A 473 15.22 -6.64 -0.27
N ILE A 474 15.68 -7.90 -0.27
CA ILE A 474 15.18 -8.91 0.69
C ILE A 474 15.46 -8.45 2.12
N ALA A 475 16.68 -8.02 2.42
CA ALA A 475 17.02 -7.57 3.77
C ALA A 475 16.10 -6.42 4.25
N SER A 476 15.83 -5.42 3.41
CA SER A 476 14.89 -4.33 3.74
C SER A 476 13.44 -4.80 3.89
N LEU A 477 13.01 -5.78 3.10
CA LEU A 477 11.61 -6.21 3.05
C LEU A 477 11.26 -7.22 4.14
N VAL A 478 12.21 -8.11 4.47
CA VAL A 478 12.13 -8.98 5.64
C VAL A 478 12.22 -8.14 6.91
N SER A 479 13.10 -7.13 6.98
CA SER A 479 13.16 -6.25 8.16
C SER A 479 11.88 -5.43 8.34
N ALA A 480 11.26 -4.92 7.25
CA ALA A 480 9.98 -4.22 7.32
C ALA A 480 8.86 -5.07 7.94
N ASN A 481 8.72 -6.34 7.54
CA ASN A 481 7.72 -7.24 8.14
C ASN A 481 8.14 -7.78 9.52
N ALA A 482 9.44 -7.83 9.83
CA ALA A 482 9.94 -8.26 11.13
C ALA A 482 9.82 -7.17 12.21
N ILE A 483 9.93 -5.89 11.87
CA ILE A 483 9.85 -4.77 12.84
C ILE A 483 8.55 -4.84 13.67
N PRO A 484 7.34 -5.02 13.10
CA PRO A 484 6.12 -5.19 13.88
C PRO A 484 6.05 -6.48 14.73
N LEU A 485 6.85 -7.50 14.41
CA LEU A 485 6.93 -8.74 15.22
C LEU A 485 7.94 -8.62 16.35
N LEU A 486 9.02 -7.86 16.15
CA LEU A 486 10.05 -7.59 17.16
C LEU A 486 9.59 -6.58 18.20
N LEU A 487 8.84 -5.54 17.80
CA LEU A 487 8.39 -4.48 18.70
C LEU A 487 7.65 -5.02 19.95
N PRO A 488 6.63 -5.90 19.85
CA PRO A 488 5.97 -6.51 21.01
C PRO A 488 6.92 -7.22 21.97
N LEU A 489 7.89 -7.97 21.45
CA LEU A 489 8.78 -8.84 22.24
C LEU A 489 9.63 -8.03 23.22
N PHE A 490 10.04 -6.81 22.87
CA PHE A 490 10.85 -5.94 23.73
C PHE A 490 10.19 -5.52 25.06
N LYS A 491 8.85 -5.62 25.20
CA LYS A 491 8.14 -5.33 26.47
C LYS A 491 7.61 -6.57 27.20
N PHE A 492 7.86 -7.77 26.66
CA PHE A 492 7.48 -9.05 27.29
C PHE A 492 8.68 -9.96 27.60
N LEU A 493 9.90 -9.55 27.21
CA LEU A 493 11.17 -10.23 27.50
C LEU A 493 12.12 -9.40 28.39
N GLY A 494 11.71 -8.21 28.82
CA GLY A 494 12.43 -7.30 29.72
C GLY A 494 11.45 -6.53 30.59
#